data_AF-A0A550IG50-F1
#
_entry.id   AF-A0A550IG50-F1
#
_cell.length_a   1.000
_cell.length_b   1.000
_cell.length_c   1.000
_cell.angle_alpha   90.00
_cell.angle_beta   90.00
_cell.angle_gamma   90.00
#
_symmetry.space_group_name_H-M   'P 1'
#
loop_
_entity.id
_entity.type
_entity.pdbx_description
1 polymer ?
#
loop_
_entity_poly.entity_id
_entity_poly.type
_entity_poly.pdbx_seq_one_letter_code
_entity_poly.pdbx_strand_id
1 'polypeptide(L)'
;MLATGCDSAPDTTAGAAEDTAFSTVRFELGPRGGIQVSGASREAVAAVGAHPAPMGRAHAFDRPDGRLLVVLRHWPEPVAERASRGRVSRLPPFDETAVETAFLVDTANWVRADLDGHPLQWLRRDTIRIDTTNVATGDTTRLTLSAPHGGRYGQPTPPAGNPSCEGLDDRATRDAVLPEVEAGAPVADVLARLRKQCLDVQYASLPGSARPGTVERVLVPSVGRRDALVAVPPGGSIELPGRTAGSTVLVNPHRPATMVLAR
;
A
#
# COMPACT_ATOMS: atom_id res chain seq x y z
N MET A 1 -52.41 25.23 -51.09
CA MET A 1 -51.43 24.26 -51.62
C MET A 1 -50.36 24.04 -50.56
N LEU A 2 -50.20 22.77 -50.13
CA LEU A 2 -48.99 22.06 -49.64
C LEU A 2 -48.11 22.72 -48.55
N ALA A 3 -47.53 22.06 -47.55
CA ALA A 3 -47.67 20.78 -46.85
C ALA A 3 -46.59 20.78 -45.72
N THR A 4 -46.94 20.22 -44.54
CA THR A 4 -46.12 19.40 -43.61
C THR A 4 -44.69 19.76 -43.19
N GLY A 5 -44.43 19.64 -41.86
CA GLY A 5 -43.12 19.25 -41.32
C GLY A 5 -42.94 19.50 -39.82
N CYS A 6 -43.34 18.54 -38.97
CA CYS A 6 -42.91 18.44 -37.57
C CYS A 6 -41.45 17.95 -37.51
N ASP A 7 -40.67 18.42 -36.55
CA ASP A 7 -39.78 17.54 -35.77
C ASP A 7 -39.39 18.19 -34.45
N SER A 8 -39.85 17.55 -33.38
CA SER A 8 -39.45 17.81 -32.00
C SER A 8 -38.04 17.26 -31.82
N ALA A 9 -37.06 18.12 -31.48
CA ALA A 9 -35.77 17.64 -31.01
C ALA A 9 -35.88 17.24 -29.53
N PRO A 10 -35.55 15.98 -29.16
CA PRO A 10 -35.42 15.59 -27.77
C PRO A 10 -34.05 15.98 -27.22
N ASP A 11 -34.02 16.17 -25.90
CA ASP A 11 -32.90 16.09 -24.98
C ASP A 11 -31.47 16.02 -25.55
N THR A 12 -30.68 17.02 -25.17
CA THR A 12 -29.50 16.66 -24.39
C THR A 12 -29.38 17.68 -23.27
N THR A 13 -30.07 17.38 -22.18
CA THR A 13 -29.57 17.73 -20.86
C THR A 13 -28.12 17.26 -20.82
N ALA A 14 -27.19 18.18 -21.04
CA ALA A 14 -25.88 18.09 -20.43
C ALA A 14 -26.16 18.14 -18.93
N GLY A 15 -26.49 16.98 -18.37
CA GLY A 15 -26.42 16.77 -16.95
C GLY A 15 -25.02 17.20 -16.58
N ALA A 16 -24.91 18.37 -15.95
CA ALA A 16 -23.76 18.69 -15.14
C ALA A 16 -23.51 17.42 -14.34
N ALA A 17 -22.36 16.77 -14.59
CA ALA A 17 -21.93 15.66 -13.77
C ALA A 17 -22.01 16.20 -12.35
N GLU A 18 -23.03 15.77 -11.60
CA GLU A 18 -23.11 16.07 -10.18
C GLU A 18 -21.75 15.65 -9.64
N ASP A 19 -21.07 16.62 -9.04
CA ASP A 19 -19.76 16.49 -8.43
C ASP A 19 -19.92 15.44 -7.32
N THR A 20 -19.86 14.17 -7.71
CA THR A 20 -20.35 13.06 -6.92
C THR A 20 -19.28 12.82 -5.89
N ALA A 21 -19.53 13.30 -4.67
CA ALA A 21 -18.59 13.21 -3.57
C ALA A 21 -18.03 11.79 -3.48
N PHE A 22 -16.71 11.67 -3.41
CA PHE A 22 -16.03 10.39 -3.31
C PHE A 22 -16.63 9.57 -2.16
N SER A 23 -16.93 8.29 -2.42
CA SER A 23 -17.60 7.39 -1.48
C SER A 23 -16.80 6.13 -1.22
N THR A 24 -16.57 5.28 -2.22
CA THR A 24 -15.77 4.05 -2.03
C THR A 24 -15.12 3.60 -3.32
N VAL A 25 -13.86 3.18 -3.20
CA VAL A 25 -13.10 2.46 -4.21
C VAL A 25 -12.49 1.21 -3.59
N ARG A 26 -12.44 0.12 -4.34
CA ARG A 26 -11.81 -1.12 -3.94
C ARG A 26 -10.85 -1.58 -5.04
N PHE A 27 -9.63 -1.90 -4.61
CA PHE A 27 -8.63 -2.59 -5.41
C PHE A 27 -8.58 -4.04 -4.95
N GLU A 28 -8.84 -4.97 -5.86
CA GLU A 28 -8.60 -6.39 -5.65
C GLU A 28 -7.37 -6.79 -6.46
N LEU A 29 -6.41 -7.43 -5.79
CA LEU A 29 -5.12 -7.77 -6.35
C LEU A 29 -4.79 -9.23 -6.07
N GLY A 30 -4.59 -10.00 -7.14
CA GLY A 30 -4.00 -11.33 -7.05
C GLY A 30 -2.46 -11.26 -6.93
N PRO A 31 -1.80 -12.32 -6.44
CA PRO A 31 -0.35 -12.38 -6.26
C PRO A 31 0.47 -12.28 -7.56
N ARG A 32 -0.19 -12.42 -8.73
CA ARG A 32 0.44 -12.50 -10.05
C ARG A 32 -0.05 -11.41 -11.02
N GLY A 33 -0.51 -10.29 -10.47
CA GLY A 33 -1.23 -9.26 -11.21
C GLY A 33 -2.73 -9.54 -11.30
N GLY A 34 -3.41 -8.85 -12.22
CA GLY A 34 -4.88 -8.90 -12.33
C GLY A 34 -5.58 -7.93 -11.40
N ILE A 35 -5.18 -6.66 -11.46
CA ILE A 35 -5.74 -5.60 -10.63
C ILE A 35 -7.16 -5.30 -11.09
N GLN A 36 -8.13 -5.46 -10.20
CA GLN A 36 -9.52 -5.08 -10.44
C GLN A 36 -9.85 -3.85 -9.59
N VAL A 37 -10.38 -2.82 -10.24
CA VAL A 37 -10.84 -1.60 -9.57
C VAL A 37 -12.37 -1.55 -9.62
N SER A 38 -13.00 -1.44 -8.46
CA SER A 38 -14.46 -1.44 -8.31
C SER A 38 -14.90 -0.43 -7.25
N GLY A 39 -16.22 -0.26 -7.09
CA GLY A 39 -16.81 0.68 -6.14
C GLY A 39 -17.49 1.87 -6.82
N ALA A 40 -18.30 2.59 -6.04
CA ALA A 40 -19.12 3.71 -6.52
C ALA A 40 -18.28 4.89 -7.05
N SER A 41 -17.04 5.06 -6.58
CA SER A 41 -16.13 6.12 -7.03
C SER A 41 -14.98 5.59 -7.89
N ARG A 42 -15.14 4.44 -8.56
CA ARG A 42 -14.09 3.87 -9.43
C ARG A 42 -13.61 4.82 -10.52
N GLU A 43 -14.49 5.71 -11.01
CA GLU A 43 -14.16 6.68 -12.06
C GLU A 43 -13.23 7.79 -11.56
N ALA A 44 -13.11 7.97 -10.24
CA ALA A 44 -12.12 8.86 -9.63
C ALA A 44 -10.69 8.29 -9.65
N VAL A 45 -10.51 7.06 -10.13
CA VAL A 45 -9.23 6.35 -10.18
C VAL A 45 -8.64 6.43 -11.58
N ALA A 46 -7.45 7.04 -11.69
CA ALA A 46 -6.67 7.06 -12.91
C ALA A 46 -5.44 6.15 -12.77
N ALA A 47 -5.22 5.26 -13.72
CA ALA A 47 -3.98 4.48 -13.78
C ALA A 47 -2.80 5.38 -14.15
N VAL A 48 -1.69 5.26 -13.41
CA VAL A 48 -0.45 6.02 -13.67
C VAL A 48 0.48 5.20 -14.56
N GLY A 49 0.58 3.91 -14.29
CA GLY A 49 1.46 2.99 -15.02
C GLY A 49 1.99 1.88 -14.14
N ALA A 50 2.79 1.00 -14.74
CA ALA A 50 3.46 -0.10 -14.07
C ALA A 50 4.96 -0.03 -14.33
N HIS A 51 5.76 -0.16 -13.27
CA HIS A 51 7.22 -0.09 -13.36
C HIS A 51 7.88 -1.28 -12.66
N PRO A 52 8.98 -1.80 -13.22
CA PRO A 52 9.80 -2.79 -12.54
C PRO A 52 10.36 -2.23 -11.21
N ALA A 53 10.29 -3.03 -10.15
CA ALA A 53 10.76 -2.73 -8.81
C ALA A 53 11.88 -3.71 -8.38
N PRO A 54 13.10 -3.55 -8.94
CA PRO A 54 14.20 -4.49 -8.72
C PRO A 54 14.74 -4.39 -7.29
N MET A 55 15.15 -5.55 -6.73
CA MET A 55 15.86 -5.64 -5.45
C MET A 55 15.14 -4.94 -4.28
N GLY A 56 13.81 -5.00 -4.26
CA GLY A 56 13.03 -4.41 -3.17
C GLY A 56 12.95 -2.89 -3.16
N ARG A 57 13.43 -2.21 -4.20
CA ARG A 57 13.34 -0.75 -4.32
C ARG A 57 11.95 -0.36 -4.81
N ALA A 58 11.33 0.59 -4.11
CA ALA A 58 10.11 1.24 -4.54
C ALA A 58 10.40 2.21 -5.69
N HIS A 59 9.49 2.27 -6.65
CA HIS A 59 9.48 3.25 -7.72
C HIS A 59 8.91 4.58 -7.21
N ALA A 60 9.55 5.68 -7.60
CA ALA A 60 9.10 7.02 -7.29
C ALA A 60 8.13 7.49 -8.39
N PHE A 61 6.84 7.25 -8.18
CA PHE A 61 5.79 7.77 -9.05
C PHE A 61 5.55 9.25 -8.78
N ASP A 62 5.32 10.01 -9.86
CA ASP A 62 4.85 11.38 -9.75
C ASP A 62 3.46 11.41 -9.12
N ARG A 63 3.32 12.23 -8.08
CA ARG A 63 2.05 12.42 -7.37
C ARG A 63 1.67 13.89 -7.40
N PRO A 64 0.70 14.29 -8.24
CA PRO A 64 0.17 15.63 -8.23
C PRO A 64 -0.40 16.00 -6.86
N ASP A 65 -0.26 17.28 -6.50
CA ASP A 65 -0.86 17.81 -5.28
C ASP A 65 -2.36 17.54 -5.24
N GLY A 66 -2.87 17.24 -4.04
CA GLY A 66 -4.29 16.97 -3.83
C GLY A 66 -4.71 15.52 -4.08
N ARG A 67 -3.89 14.68 -4.75
CA ARG A 67 -4.24 13.29 -5.06
C ARG A 67 -3.65 12.29 -4.08
N LEU A 68 -4.39 11.21 -3.84
CA LEU A 68 -3.89 10.02 -3.17
C LEU A 68 -3.22 9.11 -4.20
N LEU A 69 -2.03 8.61 -3.88
CA LEU A 69 -1.33 7.62 -4.70
C LEU A 69 -1.49 6.23 -4.08
N VAL A 70 -2.02 5.29 -4.84
CA VAL A 70 -2.07 3.87 -4.48
C VAL A 70 -1.04 3.14 -5.32
N VAL A 71 -0.11 2.42 -4.68
CA VAL A 71 0.92 1.63 -5.34
C VAL A 71 0.76 0.17 -4.93
N LEU A 72 0.63 -0.71 -5.91
CA LEU A 72 0.35 -2.12 -5.74
C LEU A 72 1.52 -2.93 -6.30
N ARG A 73 2.24 -3.63 -5.42
CA ARG A 73 3.41 -4.44 -5.76
C ARG A 73 3.02 -5.91 -5.90
N HIS A 74 3.32 -6.48 -7.06
CA HIS A 74 2.96 -7.85 -7.43
C HIS A 74 4.03 -8.48 -8.35
N TRP A 75 3.91 -9.79 -8.64
CA TRP A 75 4.75 -10.41 -9.65
C TRP A 75 4.26 -10.10 -11.07
N PRO A 76 5.17 -9.93 -12.06
CA PRO A 76 4.78 -9.84 -13.47
C PRO A 76 4.20 -11.18 -13.95
N GLU A 77 2.93 -11.16 -14.36
CA GLU A 77 2.14 -12.21 -15.02
C GLU A 77 1.99 -13.63 -14.39
N PRO A 78 0.93 -14.37 -14.77
CA PRO A 78 0.63 -15.70 -14.26
C PRO A 78 1.32 -16.79 -15.09
N VAL A 79 2.65 -16.83 -15.17
CA VAL A 79 3.30 -17.94 -15.87
C VAL A 79 3.17 -19.20 -15.02
N ALA A 80 2.47 -20.20 -15.55
CA ALA A 80 2.36 -21.57 -15.04
C ALA A 80 3.73 -22.24 -14.72
N GLU A 81 4.85 -21.60 -15.07
CA GLU A 81 6.22 -22.02 -14.74
C GLU A 81 6.63 -21.87 -13.27
N ARG A 82 5.96 -21.06 -12.44
CA ARG A 82 6.41 -20.90 -11.04
C ARG A 82 6.03 -22.12 -10.19
N ALA A 83 4.90 -22.76 -10.46
CA ALA A 83 4.45 -23.95 -9.72
C ALA A 83 5.34 -25.18 -9.99
N SER A 84 5.97 -25.27 -11.17
CA SER A 84 6.85 -26.39 -11.53
C SER A 84 8.28 -26.27 -10.99
N ARG A 85 8.68 -25.11 -10.46
CA ARG A 85 10.05 -24.90 -9.90
C ARG A 85 10.14 -25.10 -8.39
N GLY A 86 9.09 -25.60 -7.73
CA GLY A 86 9.12 -26.05 -6.34
C GLY A 86 9.85 -25.08 -5.39
N ARG A 87 9.28 -23.90 -5.12
CA ARG A 87 9.85 -22.98 -4.13
C ARG A 87 8.85 -22.59 -3.06
N VAL A 88 9.16 -23.11 -1.88
CA VAL A 88 8.73 -22.71 -0.53
C VAL A 88 8.66 -21.19 -0.42
N SER A 89 7.67 -20.66 0.31
CA SER A 89 7.64 -19.27 0.78
C SER A 89 9.01 -18.87 1.30
N ARG A 90 9.73 -18.04 0.54
CA ARG A 90 10.96 -17.39 1.00
C ARG A 90 10.63 -15.92 1.09
N LEU A 91 10.75 -15.37 2.29
CA LEU A 91 10.64 -13.93 2.51
C LEU A 91 11.61 -13.17 1.58
N PRO A 92 11.28 -11.93 1.18
CA PRO A 92 12.10 -11.10 0.30
C PRO A 92 13.54 -10.89 0.83
N PRO A 93 14.46 -10.39 -0.01
CA PRO A 93 14.27 -9.97 -1.40
C PRO A 93 14.59 -11.09 -2.38
N PHE A 94 13.70 -11.25 -3.34
CA PHE A 94 13.93 -12.15 -4.45
C PHE A 94 14.89 -11.49 -5.44
N ASP A 95 15.77 -12.27 -6.05
CA ASP A 95 16.52 -11.86 -7.26
C ASP A 95 15.57 -11.54 -8.44
N GLU A 96 14.29 -11.91 -8.32
CA GLU A 96 13.24 -11.62 -9.28
C GLU A 96 12.71 -10.18 -9.13
N THR A 97 12.53 -9.51 -10.27
CA THR A 97 12.02 -8.14 -10.34
C THR A 97 10.49 -8.15 -10.20
N ALA A 98 9.98 -7.66 -9.06
CA ALA A 98 8.57 -7.38 -8.88
C ALA A 98 8.14 -6.21 -9.78
N VAL A 99 6.82 -6.03 -9.94
CA VAL A 99 6.23 -4.87 -10.61
C VAL A 99 5.44 -4.07 -9.60
N GLU A 100 5.59 -2.75 -9.64
CA GLU A 100 4.73 -1.80 -8.95
C GLU A 100 3.79 -1.15 -9.96
N THR A 101 2.48 -1.30 -9.75
CA THR A 101 1.44 -0.65 -10.55
C THR A 101 0.77 0.43 -9.71
N ALA A 102 0.69 1.66 -10.22
CA ALA A 102 0.20 2.80 -9.46
C ALA A 102 -1.08 3.42 -10.04
N PHE A 103 -1.86 4.02 -9.14
CA PHE A 103 -3.13 4.69 -9.41
C PHE A 103 -3.23 5.99 -8.63
N LEU A 104 -3.72 7.05 -9.28
CA LEU A 104 -4.09 8.30 -8.64
C LEU A 104 -5.59 8.31 -8.34
N VAL A 105 -5.95 8.46 -7.08
CA VAL A 105 -7.34 8.51 -6.64
C VAL A 105 -7.70 9.94 -6.28
N ASP A 106 -8.75 10.47 -6.91
CA ASP A 106 -9.38 11.71 -6.46
C ASP A 106 -10.30 11.41 -5.28
N THR A 107 -9.85 11.72 -4.08
CA THR A 107 -10.66 11.48 -2.89
C THR A 107 -11.43 12.72 -2.44
N ALA A 108 -11.16 13.89 -3.03
CA ALA A 108 -11.52 15.24 -2.58
C ALA A 108 -11.08 15.62 -1.15
N ASN A 109 -11.06 14.66 -0.21
CA ASN A 109 -10.77 14.83 1.20
C ASN A 109 -10.19 13.54 1.81
N TRP A 110 -10.27 13.39 3.13
CA TRP A 110 -9.84 12.22 3.89
C TRP A 110 -10.62 10.95 3.54
N VAL A 111 -9.89 9.83 3.46
CA VAL A 111 -10.43 8.48 3.29
C VAL A 111 -9.87 7.53 4.35
N ARG A 112 -10.63 6.50 4.70
CA ARG A 112 -10.12 5.35 5.45
C ARG A 112 -9.54 4.35 4.47
N ALA A 113 -8.33 3.87 4.73
CA ALA A 113 -7.80 2.69 4.08
C ALA A 113 -8.03 1.46 4.95
N ASP A 114 -8.58 0.41 4.35
CA ASP A 114 -8.80 -0.89 4.96
C ASP A 114 -8.14 -1.97 4.07
N LEU A 115 -7.36 -2.87 4.67
CA LEU A 115 -6.75 -4.01 4.00
C LEU A 115 -7.41 -5.30 4.47
N ASP A 116 -7.99 -6.04 3.54
CA ASP A 116 -8.73 -7.28 3.79
C ASP A 116 -9.83 -7.15 4.86
N GLY A 117 -10.45 -5.96 4.92
CA GLY A 117 -11.52 -5.65 5.88
C GLY A 117 -11.03 -5.11 7.22
N HIS A 118 -9.71 -4.93 7.40
CA HIS A 118 -9.12 -4.39 8.62
C HIS A 118 -8.59 -2.97 8.42
N PRO A 119 -8.85 -2.04 9.35
CA PRO A 119 -8.44 -0.64 9.21
C PRO A 119 -6.92 -0.50 9.28
N LEU A 120 -6.36 0.26 8.35
CA LEU A 120 -4.94 0.62 8.33
C LEU A 120 -4.70 1.99 8.95
N GLN A 121 -5.18 3.02 8.26
CA GLN A 121 -5.00 4.42 8.61
C GLN A 121 -5.96 5.29 7.82
N TRP A 122 -6.12 6.52 8.28
CA TRP A 122 -6.71 7.58 7.48
C TRP A 122 -5.66 8.12 6.50
N LEU A 123 -6.08 8.55 5.33
CA LEU A 123 -5.21 9.09 4.29
C LEU A 123 -5.80 10.37 3.73
N ARG A 124 -4.94 11.36 3.49
CA ARG A 124 -5.25 12.55 2.70
C ARG A 124 -3.98 13.00 2.03
N ARG A 125 -4.01 13.05 0.69
CA ARG A 125 -2.85 13.48 -0.11
C ARG A 125 -1.58 12.73 0.34
N ASP A 126 -1.67 11.41 0.42
CA ASP A 126 -0.57 10.53 0.85
C ASP A 126 -0.33 9.42 -0.18
N THR A 127 0.64 8.57 0.07
CA THR A 127 0.90 7.35 -0.69
C THR A 127 0.62 6.13 0.18
N ILE A 128 -0.14 5.18 -0.34
CA ILE A 128 -0.29 3.84 0.26
C ILE A 128 0.31 2.79 -0.65
N ARG A 129 1.18 1.95 -0.09
CA ARG A 129 1.84 0.84 -0.78
C ARG A 129 1.33 -0.49 -0.24
N ILE A 130 0.86 -1.38 -1.12
CA ILE A 130 0.46 -2.74 -0.78
C ILE A 130 1.36 -3.73 -1.51
N ASP A 131 1.94 -4.68 -0.78
CA ASP A 131 2.79 -5.75 -1.30
C ASP A 131 2.07 -7.10 -1.21
N THR A 132 1.82 -7.71 -2.37
CA THR A 132 1.18 -9.02 -2.48
C THR A 132 2.14 -10.09 -3.01
N THR A 133 3.44 -9.80 -3.09
CA THR A 133 4.43 -10.75 -3.64
C THR A 133 4.60 -12.01 -2.81
N ASN A 134 4.18 -11.99 -1.54
CA ASN A 134 4.21 -13.12 -0.61
C ASN A 134 2.84 -13.80 -0.42
N VAL A 135 1.80 -13.33 -1.11
CA VAL A 135 0.44 -13.89 -0.99
C VAL A 135 0.39 -15.25 -1.72
N ALA A 136 -0.27 -16.23 -1.10
CA ALA A 136 -0.36 -17.58 -1.67
C ALA A 136 -1.11 -17.56 -3.00
N THR A 137 -0.80 -18.52 -3.87
CA THR A 137 -1.50 -18.64 -5.16
C THR A 137 -2.97 -18.97 -4.91
N GLY A 138 -3.88 -18.15 -5.44
CA GLY A 138 -5.34 -18.29 -5.25
C GLY A 138 -5.91 -17.34 -4.21
N ASP A 139 -5.07 -16.80 -3.32
CA ASP A 139 -5.51 -15.76 -2.38
C ASP A 139 -5.56 -14.40 -3.07
N THR A 140 -6.57 -13.62 -2.72
CA THR A 140 -6.72 -12.23 -3.18
C THR A 140 -6.46 -11.30 -2.01
N THR A 141 -5.85 -10.15 -2.29
CA THR A 141 -5.73 -9.04 -1.34
C THR A 141 -6.67 -7.92 -1.75
N ARG A 142 -7.36 -7.34 -0.79
CA ARG A 142 -8.36 -6.30 -1.02
C ARG A 142 -8.00 -5.03 -0.26
N LEU A 143 -7.61 -3.98 -0.98
CA LEU A 143 -7.53 -2.62 -0.44
C LEU A 143 -8.85 -1.90 -0.69
N THR A 144 -9.48 -1.38 0.36
CA THR A 144 -10.69 -0.54 0.26
C THR A 144 -10.37 0.88 0.75
N LEU A 145 -10.75 1.87 -0.04
CA LEU A 145 -10.72 3.29 0.32
C LEU A 145 -12.15 3.78 0.47
N SER A 146 -12.48 4.38 1.61
CA SER A 146 -13.86 4.80 1.90
C SER A 146 -13.97 6.22 2.49
N ALA A 147 -15.00 6.94 2.06
CA ALA A 147 -15.35 8.30 2.43
C ALA A 147 -16.84 8.44 2.75
N PRO A 148 -17.24 9.61 3.28
CA PRO A 148 -16.39 10.56 3.99
C PRO A 148 -16.28 10.14 5.45
N HIS A 149 -15.10 10.30 6.06
CA HIS A 149 -14.98 10.03 7.48
C HIS A 149 -13.93 10.90 8.18
N GLY A 150 -13.59 12.06 7.62
CA GLY A 150 -12.75 13.06 8.28
C GLY A 150 -13.49 14.37 8.34
N GLY A 151 -14.24 14.59 9.42
CA GLY A 151 -15.00 15.83 9.64
C GLY A 151 -15.62 15.98 11.02
N ARG A 152 -15.50 14.98 11.92
CA ARG A 152 -15.98 15.10 13.30
C ARG A 152 -14.83 15.46 14.25
N TYR A 153 -15.08 16.42 15.13
CA TYR A 153 -14.22 16.75 16.26
C TYR A 153 -13.91 15.46 17.07
N GLY A 154 -12.64 15.17 17.32
CA GLY A 154 -12.21 13.99 18.09
C GLY A 154 -11.88 12.73 17.28
N GLN A 155 -11.98 12.75 15.94
CA GLN A 155 -11.44 11.64 15.14
C GLN A 155 -9.91 11.65 15.16
N PRO A 156 -9.25 10.48 15.30
CA PRO A 156 -7.81 10.36 15.11
C PRO A 156 -7.50 10.68 13.65
N THR A 157 -7.09 11.90 13.36
CA THR A 157 -6.31 12.19 12.15
C THR A 157 -5.00 11.41 12.30
N PRO A 158 -4.46 10.80 11.22
CA PRO A 158 -3.14 10.21 11.31
C PRO A 158 -2.20 11.28 11.83
N PRO A 159 -1.16 10.89 12.59
CA PRO A 159 -0.15 11.85 13.00
C PRO A 159 0.31 12.59 11.75
N ALA A 160 0.37 13.92 11.83
CA ALA A 160 1.02 14.73 10.82
C ALA A 160 2.39 14.11 10.50
N GLY A 161 2.85 14.26 9.26
CA GLY A 161 4.21 13.88 8.90
C GLY A 161 5.18 14.35 9.99
N ASN A 162 6.13 13.51 10.38
CA ASN A 162 7.02 13.88 11.46
C ASN A 162 7.96 15.00 10.96
N PRO A 163 7.88 16.23 11.50
CA PRO A 163 8.67 17.35 11.00
C PRO A 163 10.18 17.09 11.14
N SER A 164 10.59 16.18 12.03
CA SER A 164 11.99 15.77 12.14
C SER A 164 12.50 14.98 10.94
N CYS A 165 11.62 14.57 10.03
CA CYS A 165 11.96 13.90 8.78
C CYS A 165 12.04 14.88 7.60
N GLU A 166 11.64 16.14 7.78
CA GLU A 166 11.75 17.18 6.75
C GLU A 166 13.22 17.51 6.50
N GLY A 167 13.58 17.66 5.22
CA GLY A 167 14.94 17.98 4.81
C GLY A 167 15.94 16.81 4.84
N LEU A 168 15.50 15.60 5.22
CA LEU A 168 16.32 14.40 5.02
C LEU A 168 16.43 14.10 3.52
N ASP A 169 17.66 13.85 3.07
CA ASP A 169 17.93 13.37 1.71
C ASP A 169 17.26 11.99 1.53
N ASP A 170 16.30 11.93 0.61
CA ASP A 170 15.51 10.73 0.29
C ASP A 170 16.33 9.67 -0.46
N ARG A 171 17.56 10.00 -0.88
CA ARG A 171 18.48 9.11 -1.60
C ARG A 171 19.62 8.61 -0.71
N ALA A 172 19.92 9.31 0.38
CA ALA A 172 21.02 8.94 1.26
C ALA A 172 20.66 7.78 2.17
N THR A 173 21.54 6.77 2.25
CA THR A 173 21.44 5.74 3.27
C THR A 173 21.68 6.35 4.64
N ARG A 174 20.94 5.90 5.66
CA ARG A 174 21.02 6.47 7.01
C ARG A 174 20.81 5.42 8.08
N ASP A 175 21.28 5.71 9.28
CA ASP A 175 21.01 4.89 10.44
C ASP A 175 19.58 5.09 10.93
N ALA A 176 18.89 3.99 11.23
CA ALA A 176 17.59 3.97 11.86
C ALA A 176 17.62 3.03 13.06
N VAL A 177 17.02 3.46 14.17
CA VAL A 177 16.88 2.61 15.35
C VAL A 177 15.62 1.77 15.18
N LEU A 178 15.77 0.45 15.20
CA LEU A 178 14.64 -0.47 15.05
C LEU A 178 13.66 -0.26 16.21
N PRO A 179 12.40 0.11 15.94
CA PRO A 179 11.42 0.26 16.99
C PRO A 179 11.07 -1.10 17.59
N GLU A 180 10.64 -1.12 18.84
CA GLU A 180 10.01 -2.29 19.42
C GLU A 180 8.62 -2.49 18.79
N VAL A 181 8.36 -3.71 18.33
CA VAL A 181 7.09 -4.12 17.75
C VAL A 181 6.71 -5.45 18.37
N GLU A 182 5.47 -5.56 18.84
CA GLU A 182 4.91 -6.78 19.39
C GLU A 182 3.92 -7.39 18.37
N ALA A 183 3.87 -8.71 18.28
CA ALA A 183 2.89 -9.40 17.46
C ALA A 183 1.52 -9.21 18.14
N GLY A 184 0.51 -8.84 17.37
CA GLY A 184 -0.79 -8.43 17.93
C GLY A 184 -0.92 -6.92 18.15
N ALA A 185 0.13 -6.13 17.96
CA ALA A 185 0.08 -4.69 18.18
C ALA A 185 -0.87 -3.97 17.18
N PRO A 186 -1.55 -2.89 17.60
CA PRO A 186 -2.37 -2.08 16.71
C PRO A 186 -1.54 -1.45 15.57
N VAL A 187 -2.09 -1.47 14.36
CA VAL A 187 -1.42 -0.93 13.15
C VAL A 187 -1.02 0.55 13.32
N ALA A 188 -1.92 1.36 13.89
CA ALA A 188 -1.69 2.79 14.07
C ALA A 188 -0.48 3.08 14.98
N ASP A 189 -0.31 2.30 16.04
CA ASP A 189 0.77 2.49 17.01
C ASP A 189 2.13 2.12 16.40
N VAL A 190 2.19 1.00 15.70
CA VAL A 190 3.41 0.54 15.01
C VAL A 190 3.77 1.50 13.88
N LEU A 191 2.79 1.96 13.11
CA LEU A 191 2.99 2.95 12.05
C LEU A 191 3.56 4.25 12.60
N ALA A 192 3.05 4.75 13.74
CA ALA A 192 3.58 5.94 14.38
C ALA A 192 5.05 5.77 14.81
N ARG A 193 5.42 4.59 15.35
CA ARG A 193 6.81 4.27 15.70
C ARG A 193 7.74 4.24 14.48
N LEU A 194 7.30 3.63 13.37
CA LEU A 194 8.07 3.55 12.13
C LEU A 194 8.25 4.94 11.49
N ARG A 195 7.19 5.76 11.45
CA ARG A 195 7.24 7.14 10.96
C ARG A 195 8.13 8.04 11.81
N LYS A 196 8.22 7.80 13.12
CA LYS A 196 9.17 8.50 14.00
C LYS A 196 10.63 8.23 13.61
N GLN A 197 10.92 7.06 13.04
CA GLN A 197 12.23 6.69 12.48
C GLN A 197 12.37 7.09 11.00
N CYS A 198 11.44 7.88 10.47
CA CYS A 198 11.36 8.35 9.09
C CYS A 198 11.28 7.22 8.04
N LEU A 199 10.92 6.00 8.44
CA LEU A 199 10.84 4.87 7.51
C LEU A 199 9.59 4.99 6.63
N ASP A 200 9.76 4.79 5.32
CA ASP A 200 8.63 4.54 4.42
C ASP A 200 8.06 3.15 4.69
N VAL A 201 6.75 3.00 4.53
CA VAL A 201 6.01 1.79 4.92
C VAL A 201 5.19 1.29 3.74
N GLN A 202 5.35 -0.01 3.47
CA GLN A 202 4.44 -0.79 2.64
C GLN A 202 3.72 -1.82 3.52
N TYR A 203 2.47 -2.13 3.17
CA TYR A 203 1.63 -3.08 3.90
C TYR A 203 1.56 -4.41 3.16
N ALA A 204 1.58 -5.51 3.89
CA ALA A 204 1.23 -6.83 3.37
C ALA A 204 0.22 -7.48 4.32
N SER A 205 -0.66 -8.34 3.80
CA SER A 205 -1.56 -9.15 4.61
C SER A 205 -1.28 -10.62 4.31
N LEU A 206 -1.05 -11.40 5.36
CA LEU A 206 -0.76 -12.83 5.27
C LEU A 206 -1.52 -13.56 6.37
N PRO A 207 -1.88 -14.85 6.16
CA PRO A 207 -2.30 -15.71 7.25
C PRO A 207 -1.24 -15.72 8.36
N GLY A 208 -1.67 -15.51 9.59
CA GLY A 208 -0.78 -15.35 10.73
C GLY A 208 -1.34 -16.00 11.99
N SER A 209 -0.56 -15.89 13.07
CA SER A 209 -0.97 -16.38 14.40
C SER A 209 -1.47 -15.26 15.30
N ALA A 210 -1.12 -14.01 14.99
CA ALA A 210 -1.66 -12.84 15.65
C ALA A 210 -3.14 -12.62 15.31
N ARG A 211 -3.78 -11.71 16.06
CA ARG A 211 -5.18 -11.36 15.86
C ARG A 211 -5.39 -10.72 14.47
N PRO A 212 -6.41 -11.12 13.69
CA PRO A 212 -6.71 -10.49 12.40
C PRO A 212 -6.80 -8.96 12.50
N GLY A 213 -6.17 -8.27 11.55
CA GLY A 213 -6.08 -6.81 11.50
C GLY A 213 -5.03 -6.17 12.42
N THR A 214 -4.16 -6.98 13.03
CA THR A 214 -3.04 -6.49 13.85
C THR A 214 -1.70 -6.82 13.19
N VAL A 215 -0.63 -6.19 13.68
CA VAL A 215 0.71 -6.42 13.17
C VAL A 215 1.21 -7.80 13.58
N GLU A 216 1.56 -8.64 12.61
CA GLU A 216 2.26 -9.91 12.84
C GLU A 216 3.76 -9.67 12.99
N ARG A 217 4.34 -8.89 12.06
CA ARG A 217 5.76 -8.54 12.02
C ARG A 217 6.03 -7.33 11.13
N VAL A 218 7.19 -6.71 11.28
CA VAL A 218 7.73 -5.67 10.41
C VAL A 218 9.06 -6.12 9.84
N LEU A 219 9.25 -6.00 8.53
CA LEU A 219 10.50 -6.31 7.84
C LEU A 219 11.18 -5.00 7.43
N VAL A 220 12.38 -4.74 7.94
CA VAL A 220 13.14 -3.53 7.64
C VAL A 220 14.33 -3.87 6.73
N PRO A 221 14.38 -3.34 5.50
CA PRO A 221 15.53 -3.53 4.61
C PRO A 221 16.77 -2.80 5.11
N SER A 222 17.85 -3.55 5.36
CA SER A 222 19.14 -2.99 5.74
C SER A 222 20.15 -3.04 4.59
N VAL A 223 21.08 -2.09 4.59
CA VAL A 223 22.14 -1.92 3.60
C VAL A 223 23.33 -2.82 3.99
N GLY A 224 23.98 -3.42 2.98
CA GLY A 224 25.23 -4.17 3.16
C GLY A 224 25.14 -5.67 2.91
N ARG A 225 23.95 -6.24 2.71
CA ARG A 225 23.75 -7.60 2.15
C ARG A 225 22.49 -7.65 1.31
N ARG A 226 22.45 -8.53 0.29
CA ARG A 226 21.27 -8.70 -0.58
C ARG A 226 20.04 -9.08 0.24
N ASP A 227 20.19 -9.94 1.26
CA ASP A 227 19.07 -10.54 2.01
C ASP A 227 18.87 -9.99 3.43
N ALA A 228 19.49 -8.86 3.78
CA ALA A 228 19.43 -8.37 5.16
C ALA A 228 18.14 -7.58 5.42
N LEU A 229 17.03 -8.32 5.50
CA LEU A 229 15.83 -7.86 6.19
C LEU A 229 15.97 -8.15 7.68
N VAL A 230 15.63 -7.16 8.51
CA VAL A 230 15.44 -7.40 9.95
C VAL A 230 13.96 -7.51 10.24
N ALA A 231 13.54 -8.57 10.92
CA ALA A 231 12.16 -8.79 11.34
C ALA A 231 11.93 -8.34 12.79
N VAL A 232 10.84 -7.60 13.05
CA VAL A 232 10.44 -7.18 14.40
C VAL A 232 8.93 -7.33 14.60
N PRO A 233 8.44 -8.08 15.60
CA PRO A 233 9.19 -9.07 16.38
C PRO A 233 9.46 -10.33 15.53
N PRO A 234 10.43 -11.17 15.93
CA PRO A 234 10.62 -12.47 15.30
C PRO A 234 9.41 -13.37 15.59
N GLY A 235 8.74 -13.83 14.53
CA GLY A 235 7.62 -14.78 14.61
C GLY A 235 7.79 -15.91 13.60
N GLY A 236 8.21 -17.10 14.06
CA GLY A 236 8.05 -18.37 13.34
C GLY A 236 8.96 -18.65 12.12
N SER A 237 9.49 -19.88 12.12
CA SER A 237 10.14 -20.75 11.10
C SER A 237 11.17 -20.21 10.09
N ILE A 238 11.32 -18.90 9.90
CA ILE A 238 12.39 -18.32 9.10
C ILE A 238 13.28 -17.50 10.03
N GLU A 239 14.42 -18.08 10.40
CA GLU A 239 15.49 -17.39 11.12
C GLU A 239 16.12 -16.33 10.20
N LEU A 240 15.53 -15.14 10.17
CA LEU A 240 16.20 -13.95 9.66
C LEU A 240 17.25 -13.50 10.70
N PRO A 241 18.45 -13.05 10.29
CA PRO A 241 19.47 -12.59 11.22
C PRO A 241 18.92 -11.45 12.09
N GLY A 242 18.63 -11.79 13.35
CA GLY A 242 17.92 -10.93 14.28
C GLY A 242 18.83 -9.86 14.86
N ARG A 243 18.56 -8.59 14.53
CA ARG A 243 18.88 -7.46 15.39
C ARG A 243 17.64 -7.19 16.24
N THR A 244 17.81 -7.08 17.55
CA THR A 244 16.71 -6.83 18.49
C THR A 244 16.22 -5.39 18.39
N ALA A 245 15.01 -5.13 18.90
CA ALA A 245 14.53 -3.76 19.11
C ALA A 245 15.61 -2.91 19.81
N GLY A 246 15.76 -1.65 19.39
CA GLY A 246 16.81 -0.75 19.86
C GLY A 246 18.14 -0.89 19.10
N SER A 247 18.31 -1.90 18.24
CA SER A 247 19.48 -1.98 17.36
C SER A 247 19.44 -0.89 16.29
N THR A 248 20.58 -0.28 16.02
CA THR A 248 20.75 0.64 14.89
C THR A 248 21.00 -0.16 13.61
N VAL A 249 20.34 0.17 12.51
CA VAL A 249 20.56 -0.43 11.19
C VAL A 249 20.72 0.64 10.12
N LEU A 250 21.62 0.42 9.18
CA LEU A 250 21.75 1.27 8.00
C LEU A 250 20.61 0.93 7.03
N VAL A 251 19.72 1.87 6.75
CA VAL A 251 18.56 1.72 5.85
C VAL A 251 18.74 2.50 4.56
N ASN A 252 18.07 2.04 3.50
CA ASN A 252 17.94 2.78 2.24
C ASN A 252 16.50 3.28 2.11
N PRO A 253 16.24 4.60 2.05
CA PRO A 253 14.88 5.13 1.99
C PRO A 253 14.08 4.66 0.77
N HIS A 254 14.73 4.25 -0.33
CA HIS A 254 14.04 3.65 -1.48
C HIS A 254 13.56 2.22 -1.23
N ARG A 255 13.89 1.60 -0.10
CA ARG A 255 13.43 0.25 0.25
C ARG A 255 12.48 0.37 1.45
N PRO A 256 11.16 0.41 1.21
CA PRO A 256 10.20 0.60 2.29
C PRO A 256 10.24 -0.57 3.28
N ALA A 257 9.97 -0.29 4.55
CA ALA A 257 9.73 -1.32 5.53
C ALA A 257 8.38 -1.99 5.26
N THR A 258 8.32 -3.32 5.35
CA THR A 258 7.08 -4.07 5.15
C THR A 258 6.42 -4.35 6.49
N MET A 259 5.29 -3.72 6.76
CA MET A 259 4.43 -4.09 7.89
C MET A 259 3.48 -5.19 7.45
N VAL A 260 3.66 -6.38 7.99
CA VAL A 260 2.85 -7.57 7.71
C VAL A 260 1.73 -7.66 8.73
N LEU A 261 0.50 -7.70 8.25
CA LEU A 261 -0.70 -7.81 9.05
C LEU A 261 -1.21 -9.25 9.03
N ALA A 262 -1.68 -9.71 10.18
CA ALA A 262 -2.41 -10.96 10.27
C ALA A 262 -3.77 -10.82 9.59
N ARG A 263 -4.06 -11.73 8.66
CA ARG A 263 -5.37 -11.91 8.03
C ARG A 263 -6.23 -12.87 8.85
#